data_AF-A0A6N2HU35-F1
#
_entry.id   AF-A0A6N2HU35-F1
#
_cell.length_a   1.000
_cell.length_b   1.000
_cell.length_c   1.000
_cell.angle_alpha   90.00
_cell.angle_beta   90.00
_cell.angle_gamma   90.00
#
_symmetry.space_group_name_H-M   'P 1'
#
loop_
_entity.id
_entity.type
_entity.pdbx_description
1 polymer ?
#
loop_
_entity_poly.entity_id
_entity_poly.type
_entity_poly.pdbx_seq_one_letter_code
_entity_poly.pdbx_strand_id
1 'polypeptide(L)'
;MRTFCTPSERLARINPGARWSTLDEDIEFEELATKAAKDVRPLLTQEIGRLRQTLPDRPAAGRPRMAWFIELEGQRYEDACNLGALEEMRRDIQRAVRGSNWGTVAWEVGRLFDHYHPAITMSLALCNAIQRMRALSAAAQERHDQAAREAVDAAVAAEVARRATEEAWQKELERRADIDSPRVILVGAQTSPSKGDQVT
;
A
#
# COMPACT_ATOMS: atom_id res chain seq x y z
N MET A 1 -18.56 -14.25 13.53
CA MET A 1 -17.90 -13.44 12.49
C MET A 1 -16.40 -13.41 12.81
N ARG A 2 -15.56 -14.19 12.12
CA ARG A 2 -14.10 -14.12 12.29
C ARG A 2 -13.60 -12.94 11.47
N THR A 3 -13.31 -11.81 12.11
CA THR A 3 -12.63 -10.70 11.47
C THR A 3 -11.17 -11.10 11.27
N PHE A 4 -10.84 -11.57 10.08
CA PHE A 4 -9.46 -11.74 9.63
C PHE A 4 -8.84 -10.35 9.45
N CYS A 5 -8.46 -9.69 10.55
CA CYS A 5 -7.57 -8.55 10.45
C CYS A 5 -6.17 -9.05 10.06
N THR A 6 -5.57 -8.41 9.07
CA THR A 6 -4.17 -8.61 8.73
C THR A 6 -3.27 -8.20 9.92
N PRO A 7 -2.03 -8.71 10.00
CA PRO A 7 -1.07 -8.29 11.03
C PRO A 7 -0.92 -6.77 11.12
N SER A 8 -0.85 -6.07 9.97
CA SER A 8 -0.74 -4.61 9.89
C SER A 8 -1.99 -3.89 10.40
N GLU A 9 -3.20 -4.35 10.05
CA GLU A 9 -4.45 -3.78 10.57
C GLU A 9 -4.59 -3.98 12.08
N ARG A 10 -4.13 -5.13 12.59
CA ARG A 10 -4.10 -5.41 14.02
C ARG A 10 -3.12 -4.47 14.72
N LEU A 11 -1.92 -4.31 14.18
CA LEU A 11 -0.91 -3.39 14.70
C LEU A 11 -1.45 -1.95 14.74
N ALA A 12 -2.11 -1.49 13.68
CA ALA A 12 -2.70 -0.14 13.61
C ALA A 12 -3.80 0.09 14.67
N ARG A 13 -4.53 -0.96 15.06
CA ARG A 13 -5.51 -0.88 16.17
C ARG A 13 -4.84 -0.83 17.54
N ILE A 14 -3.74 -1.56 17.72
CA ILE A 14 -3.01 -1.62 18.99
C ILE A 14 -2.21 -0.33 19.20
N ASN A 15 -1.58 0.18 18.15
CA ASN A 15 -0.71 1.35 18.22
C ASN A 15 -1.07 2.37 17.13
N PRO A 16 -2.22 3.08 17.29
CA PRO A 16 -2.66 4.07 16.32
C PRO A 16 -1.66 5.23 16.29
N GLY A 17 -1.18 5.56 15.08
CA GLY A 17 -0.23 6.66 14.89
C GLY A 17 1.23 6.33 15.19
N ALA A 18 1.56 5.04 15.40
CA ALA A 18 2.95 4.60 15.50
C ALA A 18 3.76 5.04 14.27
N ARG A 19 4.93 5.63 14.53
CA ARG A 19 5.92 5.93 13.50
C ARG A 19 7.02 4.89 13.55
N TRP A 20 7.38 4.38 12.38
CA TRP A 20 8.35 3.29 12.23
C TRP A 20 9.72 3.79 11.77
N SER A 21 9.82 5.06 11.42
CA SER A 21 11.04 5.83 11.26
C SER A 21 11.34 6.64 12.52
N THR A 22 12.61 6.94 12.73
CA THR A 22 13.06 7.93 13.71
C THR A 22 12.97 9.34 13.14
N LEU A 23 13.00 10.36 14.00
CA LEU A 23 12.99 11.75 13.55
C LEU A 23 14.19 12.08 12.65
N ASP A 24 15.38 11.59 13.00
CA ASP A 24 16.59 11.83 12.22
C ASP A 24 16.51 11.19 10.84
N GLU A 25 15.91 10.00 10.73
CA GLU A 25 15.66 9.34 9.45
C GLU A 25 14.63 10.08 8.59
N ASP A 26 13.57 10.61 9.21
CA ASP A 26 12.57 11.43 8.53
C ASP A 26 13.21 12.72 7.97
N ILE A 27 14.05 13.39 8.76
CA ILE A 27 14.78 14.59 8.36
C ILE A 27 15.76 14.27 7.23
N GLU A 28 16.56 13.21 7.37
CA GLU A 28 17.51 12.78 6.34
C GLU A 28 16.77 12.46 5.03
N PHE A 29 15.65 11.72 5.12
CA PHE A 29 14.85 11.37 3.95
C PHE A 29 14.29 12.60 3.24
N GLU A 30 13.75 13.56 4.00
CA GLU A 30 13.24 14.82 3.45
C GLU A 30 14.33 15.65 2.76
N GLU A 31 15.50 15.79 3.39
CA GLU A 31 16.63 16.52 2.82
C GLU A 31 17.10 15.88 1.49
N LEU A 32 17.24 14.54 1.49
CA LEU A 32 17.62 13.79 0.30
C LEU A 32 16.57 13.92 -0.80
N ALA A 33 15.28 13.74 -0.49
CA ALA A 33 14.19 13.85 -1.46
C ALA A 33 14.08 15.26 -2.05
N THR A 34 14.18 16.28 -1.20
CA THR A 34 14.15 17.69 -1.61
C THR A 34 15.30 18.01 -2.58
N LYS A 35 16.51 17.54 -2.26
CA LYS A 35 17.68 17.73 -3.11
C LYS A 35 17.54 16.95 -4.42
N ALA A 36 17.15 15.68 -4.35
CA ALA A 36 16.94 14.84 -5.53
C ALA A 36 15.92 15.45 -6.50
N ALA A 37 14.80 15.99 -5.99
CA ALA A 37 13.80 16.67 -6.81
C ALA A 37 14.36 17.88 -7.57
N LYS A 38 15.28 18.64 -6.95
CA LYS A 38 15.97 19.77 -7.60
C LYS A 38 16.92 19.28 -8.68
N ASP A 39 17.68 18.22 -8.38
CA ASP A 39 18.72 17.68 -9.27
C ASP A 39 18.13 16.98 -10.51
N VAL A 40 17.00 16.28 -10.38
CA VAL A 40 16.35 15.60 -11.53
C VAL A 40 15.60 16.54 -12.47
N ARG A 41 15.16 17.71 -11.99
CA ARG A 41 14.39 18.66 -12.81
C ARG A 41 15.09 19.07 -14.11
N PRO A 42 16.38 19.50 -14.11
CA PRO A 42 17.08 19.82 -15.35
C PRO A 42 17.23 18.59 -16.24
N LEU A 43 17.52 17.42 -15.68
CA LEU A 43 17.68 16.16 -16.42
C LEU A 43 16.39 15.76 -17.16
N LEU A 44 15.25 15.79 -16.47
CA LEU A 44 13.93 15.56 -17.07
C LEU A 44 13.62 16.59 -18.15
N THR A 45 13.96 17.86 -17.92
CA THR A 45 13.69 18.93 -18.89
C THR A 45 14.49 18.73 -20.17
N GLN A 46 15.76 18.35 -20.03
CA GLN A 46 16.64 18.05 -21.16
C GLN A 46 16.12 16.86 -21.98
N GLU A 47 15.80 15.75 -21.32
CA GLU A 47 15.38 14.53 -22.03
C GLU A 47 14.00 14.67 -22.67
N ILE A 48 13.05 15.34 -21.99
CA ILE A 48 11.76 15.71 -22.59
C ILE A 48 11.97 16.61 -23.81
N GLY A 49 12.90 17.57 -23.73
CA GLY A 49 13.25 18.45 -24.84
C GLY A 49 13.80 17.67 -26.04
N ARG A 50 14.73 16.73 -25.78
CA ARG A 50 15.31 15.85 -26.80
C ARG A 50 14.23 15.04 -27.50
N LEU A 51 13.39 14.33 -26.75
CA LEU A 51 12.30 13.50 -27.30
C LEU A 51 11.29 14.32 -28.12
N ARG A 52 10.97 15.54 -27.68
CA ARG A 52 10.09 16.44 -28.44
C ARG A 52 10.69 16.90 -29.77
N GLN A 53 12.01 16.98 -29.88
CA GLN A 53 12.68 17.35 -31.14
C GLN A 53 12.77 16.17 -32.12
N THR A 54 12.79 14.94 -31.62
CA THR A 54 12.90 13.72 -32.45
C THR A 54 11.55 13.19 -32.91
N LEU A 55 10.49 13.48 -32.17
CA LEU A 55 9.13 13.03 -32.49
C LEU A 55 8.39 14.04 -33.37
N PRO A 56 7.49 13.57 -34.25
CA PRO A 56 6.57 14.46 -34.95
C PRO A 56 5.68 15.22 -33.96
N ASP A 57 5.21 16.40 -34.35
CA ASP A 57 4.42 17.29 -33.50
C ASP A 57 3.23 16.55 -32.86
N ARG A 58 3.24 16.50 -31.52
CA ARG A 58 2.23 15.76 -30.75
C ARG A 58 0.94 16.58 -30.64
N PRO A 59 -0.22 16.08 -31.13
CA PRO A 59 -1.50 16.78 -31.00
C PRO A 59 -1.95 16.96 -29.54
N ALA A 60 -2.89 17.87 -29.33
CA ALA A 60 -3.63 18.01 -28.07
C ALA A 60 -4.38 16.71 -27.72
N ALA A 61 -4.77 16.55 -26.45
CA ALA A 61 -5.44 15.33 -25.97
C ALA A 61 -6.75 15.08 -26.73
N GLY A 62 -7.07 13.81 -26.99
CA GLY A 62 -8.29 13.40 -27.68
C GLY A 62 -8.03 12.45 -28.86
N ARG A 63 -9.03 12.31 -29.75
CA ARG A 63 -8.97 11.41 -30.91
C ARG A 63 -7.75 11.66 -31.84
N PRO A 64 -7.35 12.91 -32.15
CA PRO A 64 -6.18 13.16 -32.99
C PRO A 64 -4.86 12.65 -32.38
N ARG A 65 -4.71 12.73 -31.05
CA ARG A 65 -3.53 12.17 -30.36
C ARG A 65 -3.53 10.64 -30.41
N MET A 66 -4.69 10.00 -30.33
CA MET A 66 -4.78 8.56 -30.47
C MET A 66 -4.35 8.11 -31.86
N ALA A 67 -4.85 8.77 -32.92
CA ALA A 67 -4.43 8.51 -34.30
C ALA A 67 -2.91 8.74 -34.48
N TRP A 68 -2.39 9.86 -33.97
CA TRP A 68 -0.96 10.14 -33.97
C TRP A 68 -0.14 9.03 -33.31
N PHE A 69 -0.57 8.50 -32.15
CA PHE A 69 0.13 7.40 -31.48
C PHE A 69 0.12 6.10 -32.30
N ILE A 70 -1.00 5.80 -32.97
CA ILE A 70 -1.16 4.59 -33.81
C ILE A 70 -0.26 4.65 -35.04
N GLU A 71 -0.02 5.85 -35.58
CA GLU A 71 0.85 6.09 -36.74
C GLU A 71 2.35 6.00 -36.41
N LEU A 72 2.73 5.97 -35.13
CA LEU A 72 4.11 5.78 -34.72
C LEU A 72 4.46 4.29 -34.71
N GLU A 73 5.59 3.95 -35.32
CA GLU A 73 6.09 2.58 -35.35
C GLU A 73 7.51 2.48 -34.76
N GLY A 74 7.82 1.30 -34.21
CA GLY A 74 9.14 0.96 -33.69
C GLY A 74 9.64 1.96 -32.63
N GLN A 75 10.87 2.44 -32.80
CA GLN A 75 11.52 3.33 -31.84
C GLN A 75 10.73 4.63 -31.60
N ARG A 76 9.99 5.13 -32.59
CA ARG A 76 9.21 6.38 -32.42
C ARG A 76 8.02 6.19 -31.49
N TYR A 77 7.41 5.00 -31.50
CA TYR A 77 6.34 4.67 -30.56
C TYR A 77 6.89 4.62 -29.13
N GLU A 78 8.01 3.90 -28.93
CA GLU A 78 8.68 3.81 -27.64
C GLU A 78 9.10 5.18 -27.10
N ASP A 79 9.70 6.02 -27.95
CA ASP A 79 10.08 7.39 -27.61
C ASP A 79 8.87 8.25 -27.21
N ALA A 80 7.71 8.07 -27.86
CA ALA A 80 6.48 8.78 -27.51
C ALA A 80 5.89 8.30 -26.17
N CYS A 81 5.95 7.01 -25.87
CA CYS A 81 5.58 6.47 -24.57
C CYS A 81 6.52 7.00 -23.47
N ASN A 82 7.83 7.00 -23.72
CA ASN A 82 8.84 7.56 -22.83
C ASN A 82 8.63 9.06 -22.59
N LEU A 83 8.31 9.83 -23.64
CA LEU A 83 7.97 11.25 -23.50
C LEU A 83 6.76 11.44 -22.57
N GLY A 84 5.71 10.63 -22.75
CA GLY A 84 4.53 10.65 -21.89
C GLY A 84 4.86 10.37 -20.43
N ALA A 85 5.63 9.29 -20.18
CA ALA A 85 6.04 8.87 -18.85
C ALA A 85 6.92 9.93 -18.17
N LEU A 86 7.92 10.49 -18.85
CA LEU A 86 8.80 11.52 -18.27
C LEU A 86 8.05 12.83 -17.99
N GLU A 87 7.11 13.23 -18.84
CA GLU A 87 6.24 14.38 -18.58
C GLU A 87 5.35 14.17 -17.36
N GLU A 88 4.86 12.96 -17.15
CA GLU A 88 4.12 12.56 -15.95
C GLU A 88 5.00 12.60 -14.71
N MET A 89 6.16 11.92 -14.70
CA MET A 89 7.11 11.95 -13.57
C MET A 89 7.42 13.39 -13.17
N ARG A 90 7.70 14.27 -14.15
CA ARG A 90 8.00 15.68 -13.88
C ARG A 90 6.83 16.39 -13.19
N ARG A 91 5.58 16.12 -13.61
CA ARG A 91 4.38 16.72 -12.97
C ARG A 91 4.17 16.16 -11.57
N ASP A 92 4.40 14.88 -11.37
CA ASP A 92 4.16 14.21 -10.10
C ASP A 92 5.21 14.61 -9.06
N ILE A 93 6.49 14.69 -9.44
CA ILE A 93 7.55 15.29 -8.61
C ILE A 93 7.18 16.73 -8.25
N GLN A 94 6.74 17.54 -9.21
CA GLN A 94 6.34 18.93 -8.93
C GLN A 94 5.16 19.03 -7.97
N ARG A 95 4.14 18.17 -8.11
CA ARG A 95 2.99 18.12 -7.21
C ARG A 95 3.41 17.66 -5.81
N ALA A 96 4.23 16.62 -5.75
CA ALA A 96 4.73 16.03 -4.51
C ALA A 96 5.57 17.04 -3.71
N VAL A 97 6.47 17.79 -4.36
CA VAL A 97 7.24 18.87 -3.71
C VAL A 97 6.33 19.95 -3.12
N ARG A 98 5.25 20.34 -3.80
CA ARG A 98 4.29 21.35 -3.28
C ARG A 98 3.51 20.85 -2.07
N GLY A 99 3.28 19.55 -1.97
CA GLY A 99 2.56 18.92 -0.87
C GLY A 99 3.47 18.30 0.18
N SER A 100 4.79 18.53 0.13
CA SER A 100 5.80 17.87 0.96
C SER A 100 5.65 16.34 1.02
N ASN A 101 5.20 15.74 -0.08
CA ASN A 101 5.04 14.29 -0.20
C ASN A 101 6.35 13.67 -0.70
N TRP A 102 7.31 13.56 0.21
CA TRP A 102 8.66 13.10 -0.11
C TRP A 102 8.71 11.64 -0.54
N GLY A 103 7.77 10.81 -0.08
CA GLY A 103 7.63 9.42 -0.53
C GLY A 103 7.35 9.32 -2.03
N THR A 104 6.46 10.15 -2.57
CA THR A 104 6.21 10.21 -4.02
C THR A 104 7.43 10.72 -4.77
N VAL A 105 8.16 11.71 -4.24
CA VAL A 105 9.41 12.16 -4.86
C VAL A 105 10.41 11.01 -4.96
N ALA A 106 10.67 10.30 -3.85
CA ALA A 106 11.59 9.18 -3.82
C ALA A 106 11.18 8.06 -4.78
N TRP A 107 9.87 7.79 -4.90
CA TRP A 107 9.33 6.82 -5.85
C TRP A 107 9.61 7.21 -7.30
N GLU A 108 9.26 8.43 -7.71
CA GLU A 108 9.46 8.90 -9.10
C GLU A 108 10.93 8.99 -9.47
N VAL A 109 11.77 9.48 -8.55
CA VAL A 109 13.21 9.56 -8.78
C VAL A 109 13.82 8.14 -8.86
N GLY A 110 13.34 7.22 -8.02
CA GLY A 110 13.71 5.80 -8.12
C GLY A 110 13.30 5.18 -9.46
N ARG A 111 12.08 5.46 -9.93
CA ARG A 111 11.58 5.02 -11.24
C ARG A 111 12.46 5.56 -12.38
N LEU A 112 12.88 6.82 -12.28
CA LEU A 112 13.80 7.44 -13.23
C LEU A 112 15.16 6.71 -13.23
N PHE A 113 15.68 6.38 -12.06
CA PHE A 113 16.94 5.67 -11.92
C PHE A 113 16.88 4.24 -12.48
N ASP A 114 15.81 3.48 -12.19
CA ASP A 114 15.72 2.08 -12.62
C ASP A 114 15.47 1.94 -14.13
N HIS A 115 14.65 2.82 -14.71
CA HIS A 115 14.16 2.64 -16.08
C HIS A 115 14.78 3.60 -17.11
N TYR A 116 15.30 4.75 -16.67
CA TYR A 116 15.75 5.80 -17.59
C TYR A 116 17.22 6.17 -17.41
N HIS A 117 17.97 5.52 -16.50
CA HIS A 117 19.42 5.68 -16.36
C HIS A 117 20.22 5.61 -17.69
N PRO A 118 19.87 4.75 -18.68
CA PRO A 118 20.59 4.73 -19.96
C PRO A 118 20.44 6.01 -20.79
N ALA A 119 19.29 6.69 -20.69
CA ALA A 119 18.99 7.93 -21.42
C ALA A 119 19.29 9.18 -20.59
N ILE A 120 19.22 9.07 -19.26
CA ILE A 120 19.39 10.15 -18.31
C ILE A 120 20.57 9.82 -17.40
N THR A 121 21.73 10.39 -17.70
CA THR A 121 22.92 10.25 -16.87
C THR A 121 22.76 11.00 -15.56
N MET A 122 22.67 10.26 -14.46
CA MET A 122 22.59 10.81 -13.10
C MET A 122 23.99 10.92 -12.48
N SER A 123 24.19 11.94 -11.64
CA SER A 123 25.43 12.06 -10.88
C SER A 123 25.52 10.94 -9.83
N LEU A 124 26.75 10.54 -9.48
CA LEU A 124 26.99 9.56 -8.41
C LEU A 124 26.32 9.98 -7.09
N ALA A 125 26.34 11.29 -6.78
CA ALA A 125 25.70 11.82 -5.58
C ALA A 125 24.17 11.61 -5.59
N LEU A 126 23.52 11.81 -6.73
CA LEU A 126 22.09 11.56 -6.89
C LEU A 126 21.78 10.07 -6.78
N CYS A 127 22.57 9.21 -7.43
CA CYS A 127 22.41 7.75 -7.31
C CYS A 127 22.53 7.29 -5.84
N ASN A 128 23.52 7.79 -5.11
CA ASN A 128 23.70 7.47 -3.69
C ASN A 128 22.55 7.97 -2.83
N ALA A 129 22.01 9.17 -3.11
CA ALA A 129 20.84 9.70 -2.41
C ALA A 129 19.61 8.81 -2.62
N ILE A 130 19.38 8.32 -3.84
CA ILE A 130 18.27 7.40 -4.16
C ILE A 130 18.40 6.10 -3.39
N GLN A 131 19.59 5.50 -3.39
CA GLN A 131 19.86 4.26 -2.65
C GLN A 131 19.69 4.47 -1.13
N ARG A 132 20.11 5.63 -0.61
CA ARG A 132 19.93 5.96 0.80
C ARG A 132 18.45 6.13 1.17
N MET A 133 17.66 6.84 0.36
CA MET A 133 16.21 6.94 0.56
C MET A 133 15.54 5.55 0.58
N ARG A 134 15.93 4.65 -0.34
CA ARG A 134 15.44 3.26 -0.36
C ARG A 134 15.79 2.50 0.92
N ALA A 135 17.02 2.63 1.39
CA ALA A 135 17.47 2.00 2.62
C ALA A 135 16.71 2.51 3.85
N LEU A 136 16.47 3.81 3.95
CA LEU A 136 15.67 4.41 5.02
C LEU A 136 14.23 3.89 5.02
N SER A 137 13.57 3.87 3.85
CA SER A 137 12.22 3.31 3.72
C SER A 137 12.17 1.82 4.05
N ALA A 138 13.17 1.04 3.62
CA ALA A 138 13.26 -0.38 3.91
C ALA A 138 13.44 -0.64 5.42
N ALA A 139 14.31 0.12 6.09
CA ALA A 139 14.54 -0.01 7.52
C ALA A 139 13.29 0.34 8.35
N ALA A 140 12.52 1.35 7.93
CA ALA A 140 11.24 1.69 8.56
C ALA A 140 10.19 0.58 8.33
N GLN A 141 10.13 0.03 7.12
CA GLN A 141 9.23 -1.09 6.80
C GLN A 141 9.58 -2.35 7.59
N GLU A 142 10.86 -2.67 7.75
CA GLU A 142 11.30 -3.82 8.54
C GLU A 142 10.90 -3.70 10.01
N ARG A 143 11.04 -2.52 10.61
CA ARG A 143 10.55 -2.23 11.96
C ARG A 143 9.03 -2.38 12.07
N HIS A 144 8.29 -1.85 11.09
CA HIS A 144 6.84 -2.03 11.02
C HIS A 144 6.47 -3.52 10.98
N ASP A 145 7.12 -4.30 10.10
CA ASP A 145 6.81 -5.71 9.91
C ASP A 145 7.22 -6.57 11.11
N GLN A 146 8.30 -6.19 11.81
CA GLN A 146 8.70 -6.82 13.05
C GLN A 146 7.66 -6.58 14.15
N ALA A 147 7.23 -5.33 14.34
CA ALA A 147 6.19 -5.01 15.31
C ALA A 147 4.84 -5.67 14.98
N ALA A 148 4.51 -5.81 13.69
CA ALA A 148 3.32 -6.53 13.26
C ALA A 148 3.36 -8.01 13.66
N ARG A 149 4.52 -8.66 13.55
CA ARG A 149 4.75 -10.04 14.00
C ARG A 149 4.63 -10.16 15.51
N GLU A 150 5.30 -9.29 16.25
CA GLU A 150 5.25 -9.26 17.72
C GLU A 150 3.81 -9.05 18.24
N ALA A 151 3.03 -8.19 17.59
CA ALA A 151 1.63 -7.97 17.95
C ALA A 151 0.75 -9.21 17.70
N VAL A 152 1.08 -10.01 16.68
CA VAL A 152 0.41 -11.30 16.44
C VAL A 152 0.79 -12.30 17.52
N ASP A 153 2.08 -12.44 17.81
CA ASP A 153 2.58 -13.38 18.82
C ASP A 153 2.03 -13.07 20.21
N ALA A 154 2.00 -11.79 20.60
CA ALA A 154 1.40 -11.35 21.85
C ALA A 154 -0.10 -11.65 21.91
N ALA A 155 -0.84 -11.44 20.82
CA ALA A 155 -2.27 -11.75 20.77
C ALA A 155 -2.55 -13.26 20.85
N VAL A 156 -1.70 -14.08 20.21
CA VAL A 156 -1.78 -15.54 20.30
C VAL A 156 -1.48 -15.99 21.72
N ALA A 157 -0.41 -15.49 22.35
CA ALA A 157 -0.05 -15.80 23.72
C ALA A 157 -1.16 -15.42 24.70
N ALA A 158 -1.77 -14.25 24.55
CA ALA A 158 -2.90 -13.81 25.36
C ALA A 158 -4.13 -14.73 25.19
N GLU A 159 -4.43 -15.15 23.96
CA GLU A 159 -5.55 -16.08 23.71
C GLU A 159 -5.27 -17.49 24.26
N VAL A 160 -4.04 -17.98 24.18
CA VAL A 160 -3.62 -19.25 24.80
C VAL A 160 -3.77 -19.16 26.31
N ALA A 161 -3.24 -18.11 26.94
CA ALA A 161 -3.36 -17.90 28.38
C ALA A 161 -4.83 -17.81 28.82
N ARG A 162 -5.68 -17.11 28.06
CA ARG A 162 -7.12 -17.01 28.31
C ARG A 162 -7.82 -18.37 28.26
N ARG A 163 -7.39 -19.28 27.37
CA ARG A 163 -7.97 -20.63 27.23
C ARG A 163 -7.39 -21.65 28.18
N ALA A 164 -6.19 -21.41 28.70
CA ALA A 164 -5.50 -22.30 29.62
C ALA A 164 -5.98 -22.18 31.08
N THR A 165 -6.98 -21.33 31.36
CA THR A 165 -7.58 -21.24 32.69
C THR A 165 -8.58 -22.37 32.91
N GLU A 166 -8.68 -22.85 34.16
CA GLU A 166 -9.64 -23.90 34.54
C GLU A 166 -11.08 -23.50 34.18
N GLU A 167 -11.46 -22.25 34.44
CA GLU A 167 -12.79 -21.72 34.08
C GLU A 167 -13.06 -21.73 32.57
N ALA A 168 -12.05 -21.46 31.74
CA ALA A 168 -12.19 -21.52 30.29
C ALA A 168 -12.27 -22.97 29.80
N TRP A 169 -11.55 -23.87 30.45
CA TRP A 169 -11.62 -25.31 30.16
C TRP A 169 -12.98 -25.90 30.54
N GLN A 170 -13.52 -25.55 31.69
CA GLN A 170 -14.87 -25.97 32.11
C GLN A 170 -15.93 -25.49 31.11
N LYS A 171 -15.88 -24.21 30.68
CA LYS A 171 -16.78 -23.69 29.63
C LYS A 171 -16.64 -24.42 28.29
N GLU A 172 -15.44 -24.84 27.93
CA GLU A 172 -15.19 -25.61 26.71
C GLU A 172 -15.71 -27.05 26.84
N LEU A 173 -15.59 -27.68 28.01
CA LEU A 173 -16.19 -28.99 28.30
C LEU A 173 -17.71 -28.92 28.26
N GLU A 174 -18.32 -27.89 28.85
CA GLU A 174 -19.77 -27.63 28.76
C GLU A 174 -20.22 -27.47 27.31
N ARG A 175 -19.50 -26.67 26.51
CA ARG A 175 -19.79 -26.49 25.07
C ARG A 175 -19.70 -27.80 24.30
N ARG A 176 -18.74 -28.68 24.62
CA ARG A 176 -18.60 -29.99 23.97
C ARG A 176 -19.69 -30.96 24.40
N ALA A 177 -20.05 -30.97 25.68
CA ALA A 177 -21.17 -31.74 26.18
C ALA A 177 -22.49 -31.37 25.46
N ASP A 178 -22.72 -30.08 25.20
CA ASP A 178 -23.86 -29.61 24.41
C ASP A 178 -23.81 -30.01 22.92
N ILE A 179 -22.63 -30.31 22.37
CA ILE A 179 -22.47 -30.77 20.99
C ILE A 179 -22.65 -32.29 20.88
N ASP A 180 -22.05 -33.04 21.81
CA ASP A 180 -22.09 -34.50 21.83
C ASP A 180 -23.41 -35.04 22.39
N SER A 181 -24.12 -34.23 23.17
CA SER A 181 -25.48 -34.50 23.67
C SER A 181 -26.33 -33.25 23.51
N PRO A 182 -26.73 -32.93 22.27
CA PRO A 182 -27.54 -31.75 22.01
C PRO A 182 -28.80 -31.83 22.86
N ARG A 183 -28.96 -30.87 23.77
CA ARG A 183 -30.20 -30.69 24.52
C ARG A 183 -31.32 -30.53 23.50
N VAL A 184 -32.12 -31.58 23.33
CA VAL A 184 -33.37 -31.52 22.58
C VAL A 184 -34.24 -30.51 23.30
N ILE A 185 -34.24 -29.27 22.84
CA ILE A 185 -35.26 -28.31 23.22
C ILE A 185 -36.54 -28.83 22.58
N LEU A 186 -37.31 -29.59 23.36
CA LEU A 186 -38.72 -29.84 23.05
C LEU A 186 -39.40 -28.47 23.06
N VAL A 187 -39.51 -27.86 21.88
CA VAL A 187 -40.42 -26.75 21.67
C VAL A 187 -41.80 -27.28 22.03
N GLY A 188 -42.28 -26.87 23.20
CA GLY A 188 -43.52 -27.35 23.78
C GLY A 188 -44.63 -27.34 22.75
N ALA A 189 -45.38 -28.44 22.71
CA ALA A 189 -46.53 -28.62 21.85
C ALA A 189 -47.41 -27.36 21.88
N GLN A 190 -47.50 -26.67 20.74
CA GLN A 190 -48.57 -25.72 20.51
C GLN A 190 -49.88 -26.51 20.59
N THR A 191 -50.55 -26.47 21.74
CA THR A 191 -51.95 -26.86 21.82
C THR A 191 -52.74 -25.87 20.99
N SER A 192 -52.95 -26.21 19.71
CA SER A 192 -53.97 -25.59 18.88
C SER A 192 -55.32 -25.92 19.50
N PRO A 193 -56.22 -24.95 19.77
CA PRO A 193 -57.53 -25.25 20.30
C PRO A 193 -58.34 -25.99 19.23
N SER A 194 -58.72 -27.23 19.53
CA SER A 194 -59.63 -28.01 18.70
C SER A 194 -61.01 -27.33 18.69
N LYS A 195 -61.45 -26.93 17.50
CA LYS A 195 -62.83 -26.53 17.22
C LYS A 195 -63.76 -27.68 17.60
N GLY A 196 -64.81 -27.34 18.36
CA GLY A 196 -66.03 -28.13 18.44
C GLY A 196 -66.22 -28.83 19.77
N ASP A 197 -66.89 -28.15 20.70
CA ASP A 197 -67.99 -28.77 21.46
C ASP A 197 -69.01 -27.66 21.74
N GLN A 198 -70.02 -27.59 20.87
CA GLN A 198 -71.33 -27.08 21.23
C GLN A 198 -72.11 -28.26 21.81
N VAL A 199 -72.61 -28.12 23.04
CA VAL A 199 -73.78 -28.86 23.49
C VAL A 199 -74.67 -27.89 24.29
N THR A 200 -75.84 -27.64 23.68
CA THR A 200 -77.15 -27.14 24.17
C THR A 200 -77.24 -26.52 25.56
#